data_AF-A0A2X1NAQ8-F1
#
_entry.id   AF-A0A2X1NAQ8-F1
#
_cell.length_a   1.000
_cell.length_b   1.000
_cell.length_c   1.000
_cell.angle_alpha   90.00
_cell.angle_beta   90.00
_cell.angle_gamma   90.00
#
_symmetry.space_group_name_H-M   'P 1'
#
loop_
_entity.id
_entity.type
_entity.pdbx_description
1 polymer ?
#
loop_
_entity_poly.entity_id
_entity_poly.type
_entity_poly.pdbx_seq_one_letter_code
_entity_poly.pdbx_strand_id
1 'polypeptide(L)'
;MSENDTIPKKSTSQINKAVFFTSALLIFLLVAFAAVFPDVADKNFKLLQQQIFTNASWFYILAVALILLSVTFLGLSRYGDIKLGPDHAQPDFSYHSWFAMLFSAGMGIGLMFFGVAEPVMHYLSPPVGTPETVAAAKEAMRLTFFHWGLHAWAIYAIVALILAFFSYRHGLPLTLRSALYPIIGDRIYGPVGHAVDIFAVIGTVFGVATSLGYGVLQVNAGLNHLFGVPINETVQVILIVVITGLATISVVSGLDKGIRILSELNLGLALLLLALVLCLGPTVLLLKSFVENTGGYLSELVSKTFNLYAYEPKSSNWLGAGHYCTGDGGFHGRRLWGCSSHGSPAGEPFASLSPACCLFPRVLR
;
A
#
# COMPACT_ATOMS: atom_id res chain seq x y z
N MET A 1 -20.96 -39.62 -38.49
CA MET A 1 -21.60 -38.34 -38.88
C MET A 1 -21.32 -37.38 -37.73
N SER A 2 -20.43 -36.41 -37.92
CA SER A 2 -19.92 -35.52 -36.87
C SER A 2 -21.01 -34.57 -36.41
N GLU A 3 -21.40 -34.68 -35.14
CA GLU A 3 -22.31 -33.76 -34.50
C GLU A 3 -21.52 -32.51 -34.10
N ASN A 4 -21.92 -31.38 -34.68
CA ASN A 4 -21.40 -30.03 -34.49
C ASN A 4 -20.99 -29.73 -33.04
N ASP A 5 -19.69 -29.72 -32.77
CA ASP A 5 -19.11 -28.95 -31.66
C ASP A 5 -19.37 -27.46 -31.92
N THR A 6 -20.48 -26.94 -31.39
CA THR A 6 -20.67 -25.50 -31.24
C THR A 6 -19.60 -24.98 -30.29
N ILE A 7 -18.47 -24.55 -30.85
CA ILE A 7 -17.43 -23.82 -30.14
C ILE A 7 -18.12 -22.65 -29.41
N PRO A 8 -18.07 -22.57 -28.07
CA PRO A 8 -18.65 -21.46 -27.36
C PRO A 8 -17.97 -20.17 -27.84
N LYS A 9 -18.79 -19.29 -28.40
CA LYS A 9 -18.40 -17.98 -28.95
C LYS A 9 -17.51 -17.27 -27.92
N LYS A 10 -16.22 -17.10 -28.25
CA LYS A 10 -15.22 -16.41 -27.43
C LYS A 10 -15.80 -15.04 -27.03
N SER A 11 -16.18 -14.91 -25.76
CA SER A 11 -16.83 -13.72 -25.24
C SER A 11 -15.99 -12.49 -25.53
N THR A 12 -16.58 -11.54 -26.25
CA THR A 12 -16.16 -10.14 -26.31
C THR A 12 -15.82 -9.65 -24.90
N SER A 13 -14.69 -8.93 -24.75
CA SER A 13 -14.25 -8.29 -23.50
C SER A 13 -15.43 -7.81 -22.64
N GLN A 14 -15.69 -8.50 -21.52
CA GLN A 14 -16.81 -8.19 -20.62
C GLN A 14 -16.40 -7.14 -19.60
N ILE A 15 -16.21 -5.90 -20.05
CA ILE A 15 -16.09 -4.77 -19.14
C ILE A 15 -17.46 -4.57 -18.47
N ASN A 16 -17.49 -4.55 -17.13
CA ASN A 16 -18.67 -4.09 -16.41
C ASN A 16 -18.81 -2.58 -16.64
N LYS A 17 -19.67 -2.22 -17.61
CA LYS A 17 -19.87 -0.83 -18.06
C LYS A 17 -20.26 0.10 -16.92
N ALA A 18 -21.12 -0.36 -16.00
CA ALA A 18 -21.59 0.45 -14.89
C ALA A 18 -20.44 0.83 -13.96
N VAL A 19 -19.59 -0.14 -13.60
CA VAL A 19 -18.40 0.13 -12.77
C VAL A 19 -17.39 0.99 -13.52
N PHE A 20 -17.05 0.61 -14.75
CA PHE A 20 -16.00 1.28 -15.53
C PHE A 20 -16.31 2.76 -15.77
N PHE A 21 -17.47 3.08 -16.34
CA PHE A 21 -17.82 4.47 -16.68
C PHE A 21 -18.04 5.32 -15.43
N THR A 22 -18.65 4.77 -14.39
CA THR A 22 -18.88 5.51 -13.15
C THR A 22 -17.57 5.81 -12.43
N SER A 23 -16.69 4.81 -12.26
CA SER A 23 -15.37 5.03 -11.67
C SER A 23 -14.53 6.01 -12.49
N ALA A 24 -14.48 5.84 -13.82
CA ALA A 24 -13.72 6.74 -14.68
C ALA A 24 -14.22 8.18 -14.61
N LEU A 25 -15.55 8.39 -14.60
CA LEU A 25 -16.15 9.71 -14.46
C LEU A 25 -15.82 10.33 -13.10
N LEU A 26 -15.96 9.59 -12.00
CA LEU A 26 -15.67 10.09 -10.66
C LEU A 26 -14.19 10.45 -10.48
N ILE A 27 -13.28 9.59 -10.97
CA ILE A 27 -11.83 9.85 -10.96
C ILE A 27 -11.53 11.10 -11.78
N PHE A 28 -12.07 11.20 -13.00
CA PHE A 28 -11.86 12.35 -13.87
C PHE A 28 -12.35 13.65 -13.22
N LEU A 29 -13.55 13.64 -12.63
CA LEU A 29 -14.10 14.82 -11.95
C LEU A 29 -13.24 15.23 -10.75
N LEU A 30 -12.75 14.28 -9.94
CA LEU A 30 -11.90 14.60 -8.80
C LEU A 30 -10.55 15.17 -9.23
N VAL A 31 -9.92 14.57 -10.25
CA VAL A 31 -8.66 15.04 -10.82
C VAL A 31 -8.84 16.41 -11.46
N ALA A 32 -9.92 16.63 -12.23
CA ALA A 32 -10.23 17.92 -12.83
C ALA A 32 -10.46 18.99 -11.76
N PHE A 33 -11.18 18.68 -10.68
CA PHE A 33 -11.36 19.58 -9.55
C PHE A 33 -10.03 19.96 -8.89
N ALA A 34 -9.17 18.98 -8.60
CA ALA A 34 -7.86 19.22 -8.01
C ALA A 34 -6.90 19.99 -8.94
N ALA A 35 -6.99 19.78 -10.25
CA ALA A 35 -6.15 20.46 -11.24
C ALA A 35 -6.60 21.90 -11.50
N VAL A 36 -7.91 22.18 -11.48
CA VAL A 36 -8.45 23.53 -11.75
C VAL A 36 -8.44 24.41 -10.50
N PHE A 37 -8.66 23.83 -9.32
CA PHE A 37 -8.73 24.57 -8.05
C PHE A 37 -7.83 23.94 -6.97
N PRO A 38 -6.48 23.95 -7.15
CA PRO A 38 -5.55 23.22 -6.28
C PRO A 38 -5.63 23.65 -4.82
N ASP A 39 -5.63 24.96 -4.53
CA ASP A 39 -5.66 25.47 -3.15
C ASP A 39 -6.96 25.11 -2.42
N VAL A 40 -8.09 25.16 -3.15
CA VAL A 40 -9.41 24.81 -2.61
C VAL A 40 -9.48 23.31 -2.36
N ALA A 41 -8.99 22.51 -3.31
CA ALA A 41 -8.95 21.05 -3.18
C ALA A 41 -8.07 20.64 -1.98
N ASP A 42 -6.85 21.16 -1.87
CA ASP A 42 -5.94 20.88 -0.76
C ASP A 42 -6.57 21.21 0.60
N LYS A 43 -7.16 22.40 0.73
CA LYS A 43 -7.85 22.81 1.96
C LYS A 43 -9.00 21.86 2.32
N ASN A 44 -9.85 21.50 1.36
CA ASN A 44 -10.99 20.62 1.60
C ASN A 44 -10.55 19.18 1.93
N PHE A 45 -9.55 18.65 1.23
CA PHE A 45 -9.01 17.31 1.50
C PHE A 45 -8.35 17.23 2.88
N LYS A 46 -7.58 18.24 3.29
CA LYS A 46 -7.01 18.32 4.63
C LYS A 46 -8.08 18.41 5.72
N LEU A 47 -9.11 19.23 5.50
CA LEU A 47 -10.23 19.34 6.44
C LEU A 47 -10.97 18.00 6.58
N LEU A 48 -11.28 17.34 5.46
CA LEU A 48 -11.95 16.05 5.45
C LEU A 48 -11.10 14.98 6.14
N GLN A 49 -9.80 14.93 5.83
CA GLN A 49 -8.84 14.03 6.48
C GLN A 49 -8.82 14.24 8.00
N GLN A 50 -8.74 15.49 8.45
CA GLN A 50 -8.74 15.82 9.87
C GLN A 50 -10.06 15.40 10.54
N GLN A 51 -11.21 15.64 9.90
CA GLN A 51 -12.52 15.23 10.43
C GLN A 51 -12.64 13.70 10.54
N ILE A 52 -12.21 12.96 9.52
CA ILE A 52 -12.19 11.49 9.56
C ILE A 52 -11.29 11.03 10.71
N PHE A 53 -10.11 11.62 10.82
CA PHE A 53 -9.16 11.24 11.84
C PHE A 53 -9.68 11.50 13.27
N THR A 54 -10.17 12.72 13.53
CA THR A 54 -10.69 13.09 14.86
C THR A 54 -11.88 12.22 15.28
N ASN A 55 -12.76 11.85 14.36
CA ASN A 55 -14.00 11.15 14.70
C ASN A 55 -13.93 9.62 14.55
N ALA A 56 -13.10 9.11 13.65
CA ALA A 56 -13.08 7.70 13.25
C ALA A 56 -11.73 6.98 13.47
N SER A 57 -10.72 7.65 14.06
CA SER A 57 -9.42 7.01 14.37
C SER A 57 -9.56 5.79 15.29
N TRP A 58 -10.42 5.84 16.30
CA TRP A 58 -10.72 4.69 17.18
C TRP A 58 -11.28 3.50 16.42
N PHE A 59 -12.18 3.76 15.46
CA PHE A 59 -12.78 2.72 14.64
C PHE A 59 -11.74 2.12 13.69
N TYR A 60 -10.90 2.96 13.07
CA TYR A 60 -9.84 2.52 12.19
C TYR A 60 -8.84 1.61 12.91
N ILE A 61 -8.33 2.06 14.06
CA ILE A 61 -7.34 1.31 14.84
C ILE A 61 -7.93 -0.02 15.34
N LEU A 62 -9.17 0.00 15.83
CA LEU A 62 -9.87 -1.23 16.24
C LEU A 62 -10.08 -2.19 15.07
N ALA A 63 -10.47 -1.69 13.90
CA ALA A 63 -10.68 -2.53 12.72
C ALA A 63 -9.37 -3.23 12.28
N VAL A 64 -8.25 -2.51 12.23
CA VAL A 64 -6.95 -3.11 11.90
C VAL A 64 -6.53 -4.13 12.95
N ALA A 65 -6.75 -3.85 14.25
CA ALA A 65 -6.47 -4.80 15.32
C ALA A 65 -7.31 -6.09 15.17
N LEU A 66 -8.61 -5.96 14.90
CA LEU A 66 -9.50 -7.10 14.67
C LEU A 66 -9.09 -7.89 13.42
N ILE A 67 -8.65 -7.23 12.34
CA ILE A 67 -8.13 -7.89 11.15
C ILE A 67 -6.88 -8.71 11.48
N LEU A 68 -5.92 -8.13 12.20
CA LEU A 68 -4.70 -8.83 12.62
C LEU A 68 -5.03 -10.07 13.46
N LEU A 69 -5.92 -9.93 14.45
CA LEU A 69 -6.38 -11.05 15.27
C LEU A 69 -7.11 -12.11 14.43
N SER A 70 -7.95 -11.69 13.48
CA SER A 70 -8.72 -12.59 12.63
C SER A 70 -7.82 -13.39 11.70
N VAL A 71 -6.86 -12.76 11.02
CA VAL A 71 -5.89 -13.44 10.15
C VAL A 71 -5.02 -14.39 10.96
N THR A 72 -4.55 -13.96 12.13
CA THR A 72 -3.75 -14.82 13.02
C THR A 72 -4.56 -16.02 13.49
N PHE A 73 -5.81 -15.82 13.88
CA PHE A 73 -6.73 -16.91 14.27
C PHE A 73 -6.98 -17.88 13.12
N LEU A 74 -7.28 -17.37 11.92
CA LEU A 74 -7.52 -18.22 10.75
C LEU A 74 -6.27 -19.03 10.37
N GLY A 75 -5.08 -18.42 10.43
CA GLY A 75 -3.82 -19.09 10.11
C GLY A 75 -3.36 -20.13 11.16
N LEU A 76 -3.65 -19.91 12.45
CA LEU A 76 -3.24 -20.81 13.53
C LEU A 76 -4.30 -21.83 13.96
N SER A 77 -5.52 -21.72 13.43
CA SER A 77 -6.62 -22.65 13.73
C SER A 77 -6.81 -23.69 12.63
N ARG A 78 -7.72 -24.64 12.85
CA ARG A 78 -8.18 -25.63 11.85
C ARG A 78 -8.64 -25.04 10.52
N TYR A 79 -8.94 -23.74 10.46
CA TYR A 79 -9.35 -23.08 9.23
C TYR A 79 -8.17 -22.87 8.27
N GLY A 80 -6.93 -22.86 8.78
CA GLY A 80 -5.71 -22.79 7.97
C GLY A 80 -5.46 -24.03 7.11
N ASP A 81 -6.06 -25.17 7.47
CA ASP A 81 -5.96 -26.42 6.70
C ASP A 81 -6.85 -26.42 5.45
N ILE A 82 -7.74 -25.43 5.31
CA ILE A 82 -8.66 -25.34 4.17
C ILE A 82 -7.90 -24.85 2.93
N LYS A 83 -7.83 -25.70 1.92
CA LYS A 83 -7.26 -25.32 0.62
C LYS A 83 -8.08 -24.24 -0.07
N LEU A 84 -7.40 -23.24 -0.63
CA LEU A 84 -7.98 -22.13 -1.40
C LEU A 84 -8.28 -22.55 -2.84
N GLY A 85 -9.10 -23.59 -2.96
CA GLY A 85 -9.50 -24.24 -4.20
C GLY A 85 -10.27 -25.53 -3.89
N PRO A 86 -10.52 -26.39 -4.90
CA PRO A 86 -11.04 -27.73 -4.68
C PRO A 86 -10.14 -28.56 -3.74
N ASP A 87 -10.70 -29.54 -3.02
CA ASP A 87 -9.95 -30.32 -2.01
C ASP A 87 -8.74 -31.08 -2.59
N HIS A 88 -8.81 -31.44 -3.86
CA HIS A 88 -7.75 -32.13 -4.61
C HIS A 88 -6.80 -31.17 -5.36
N ALA A 89 -6.97 -29.85 -5.22
CA ALA A 89 -6.08 -28.88 -5.84
C ALA A 89 -4.65 -28.98 -5.26
N GLN A 90 -3.69 -28.69 -6.14
CA GLN A 90 -2.27 -28.55 -5.83
C GLN A 90 -1.85 -27.11 -6.17
N PRO A 91 -0.86 -26.53 -5.47
CA PRO A 91 -0.39 -25.18 -5.76
C PRO A 91 0.08 -25.04 -7.21
N ASP A 92 -0.27 -23.92 -7.85
CA ASP A 92 0.15 -23.64 -9.22
C ASP A 92 1.66 -23.29 -9.29
N PHE A 93 2.24 -22.86 -8.17
CA PHE A 93 3.63 -22.43 -8.05
C PHE A 93 4.39 -23.22 -6.98
N SER A 94 5.69 -23.43 -7.20
CA SER A 94 6.56 -23.97 -6.16
C SER A 94 6.72 -22.99 -5.00
N TYR A 95 7.01 -23.50 -3.80
CA TYR A 95 7.15 -22.68 -2.60
C TYR A 95 8.17 -21.53 -2.73
N HIS A 96 9.28 -21.77 -3.42
CA HIS A 96 10.32 -20.75 -3.63
C HIS A 96 9.85 -19.65 -4.59
N SER A 97 9.21 -20.03 -5.70
CA SER A 97 8.64 -19.06 -6.65
C SER A 97 7.51 -18.25 -6.00
N TRP A 98 6.68 -18.91 -5.20
CA TRP A 98 5.63 -18.28 -4.41
C TRP A 98 6.17 -17.21 -3.45
N PHE A 99 7.18 -17.57 -2.66
CA PHE A 99 7.81 -16.65 -1.71
C PHE A 99 8.46 -15.46 -2.41
N ALA A 100 9.15 -15.69 -3.53
CA ALA A 100 9.74 -14.63 -4.34
C ALA A 100 8.69 -13.67 -4.92
N MET A 101 7.54 -14.20 -5.39
CA MET A 101 6.42 -13.37 -5.87
C MET A 101 5.79 -12.54 -4.74
N LEU A 102 5.63 -13.12 -3.55
CA LEU A 102 5.11 -12.40 -2.38
C LEU A 102 5.99 -11.21 -2.02
N PHE A 103 7.31 -11.42 -1.98
CA PHE A 103 8.27 -10.36 -1.70
C PHE A 103 8.31 -9.32 -2.83
N SER A 104 8.28 -9.74 -4.09
CA SER A 104 8.24 -8.83 -5.24
C SER A 104 6.98 -7.96 -5.26
N ALA A 105 5.83 -8.51 -4.87
CA ALA A 105 4.56 -7.78 -4.81
C ALA A 105 4.47 -6.83 -3.61
N GLY A 106 5.14 -7.16 -2.49
CA GLY A 106 5.17 -6.33 -1.28
C GLY A 106 6.24 -5.23 -1.28
N MET A 107 7.33 -5.40 -2.04
CA MET A 107 8.41 -4.43 -2.13
C MET A 107 8.05 -3.29 -3.10
N GLY A 108 7.39 -2.25 -2.57
CA GLY A 108 7.03 -1.05 -3.32
C GLY A 108 8.03 0.10 -3.18
N ILE A 109 7.75 1.19 -3.91
CA ILE A 109 8.43 2.50 -3.77
C ILE A 109 8.40 2.97 -2.31
N GLY A 110 7.33 2.65 -1.59
CA GLY A 110 7.17 2.96 -0.17
C GLY A 110 8.36 2.56 0.69
N LEU A 111 8.88 1.34 0.54
CA LEU A 111 10.04 0.89 1.33
C LEU A 111 11.33 1.61 0.95
N MET A 112 11.52 1.95 -0.33
CA MET A 112 12.69 2.70 -0.78
C MET A 112 12.67 4.16 -0.33
N PHE A 113 11.49 4.75 -0.18
CA PHE A 113 11.32 6.13 0.25
C PHE A 113 11.23 6.24 1.78
N PHE A 114 10.23 5.59 2.37
CA PHE A 114 9.93 5.65 3.80
C PHE A 114 10.83 4.75 4.66
N GLY A 115 11.50 3.75 4.10
CA GLY A 115 12.46 2.93 4.85
C GLY A 115 13.61 3.75 5.46
N VAL A 116 13.95 4.89 4.85
CA VAL A 116 14.93 5.85 5.40
C VAL A 116 14.22 7.09 5.95
N ALA A 117 13.25 7.64 5.22
CA ALA A 117 12.63 8.90 5.62
C ALA A 117 11.84 8.79 6.93
N GLU A 118 11.11 7.69 7.15
CA GLU A 118 10.18 7.58 8.27
C GLU A 118 10.86 7.49 9.64
N PRO A 119 11.90 6.65 9.86
CA PRO A 119 12.63 6.67 11.12
C PRO A 119 13.26 8.04 11.42
N VAL A 120 13.76 8.72 10.38
CA VAL A 120 14.33 10.07 10.54
C VAL A 120 13.25 11.08 10.94
N MET A 121 12.07 11.01 10.31
CA MET A 121 10.94 11.87 10.68
C MET A 121 10.49 11.64 12.12
N HIS A 122 10.32 10.39 12.55
CA HIS A 122 9.93 10.08 13.93
C HIS A 122 11.01 10.44 14.96
N TYR A 123 12.28 10.47 14.56
CA TYR A 123 13.38 10.90 15.43
C TYR A 123 13.40 12.43 15.62
N LEU A 124 13.15 13.18 14.54
CA LEU A 124 13.13 14.65 14.54
C LEU A 124 11.81 15.22 15.09
N SER A 125 10.72 14.46 15.05
CA SER A 125 9.40 14.87 15.49
C SER A 125 8.64 13.68 16.08
N PRO A 126 9.09 13.14 17.23
CA PRO A 126 8.44 12.01 17.86
C PRO A 126 7.04 12.41 18.37
N PRO A 127 6.07 11.47 18.39
CA PRO A 127 4.75 11.74 18.95
C PRO A 127 4.82 12.11 20.42
N VAL A 128 5.79 11.53 21.14
CA VAL A 128 6.00 11.72 22.58
C VAL A 128 7.47 11.89 22.90
N GLY A 129 7.76 12.71 23.90
CA GLY A 129 9.11 12.92 24.40
C GLY A 129 9.89 14.00 23.64
N THR A 130 11.19 14.08 23.94
CA THR A 130 12.08 15.11 23.37
C THR A 130 12.69 14.60 22.06
N PRO A 131 12.59 15.35 20.96
CA PRO A 131 13.24 15.03 19.69
C PRO A 131 14.75 14.85 19.84
N GLU A 132 15.35 14.17 18.86
CA GLU A 132 16.81 14.07 18.72
C GLU A 132 17.54 13.36 19.88
N THR A 133 16.82 12.67 20.77
CA THR A 133 17.39 11.90 21.89
C THR A 133 17.57 10.42 21.54
N VAL A 134 18.43 9.71 22.30
CA VAL A 134 18.58 8.24 22.15
C VAL A 134 17.24 7.52 22.36
N ALA A 135 16.39 8.03 23.27
CA ALA A 135 15.04 7.51 23.47
C ALA A 135 14.16 7.70 22.22
N ALA A 136 14.19 8.90 21.62
CA ALA A 136 13.47 9.18 20.37
C ALA A 136 13.98 8.30 19.20
N ALA A 137 15.27 8.01 19.12
CA ALA A 137 15.82 7.13 18.07
C ALA A 137 15.29 5.69 18.19
N LYS A 138 15.21 5.16 19.43
CA LYS A 138 14.64 3.83 19.69
C LYS A 138 13.14 3.79 19.38
N GLU A 139 12.40 4.81 19.80
CA GLU A 139 10.97 4.90 19.56
C GLU A 139 10.65 5.07 18.07
N ALA A 140 11.42 5.87 17.34
CA ALA A 140 11.29 6.05 15.91
C ALA A 140 11.36 4.72 15.15
N MET A 141 12.36 3.88 15.46
CA MET A 141 12.48 2.55 14.85
C MET A 141 11.29 1.65 15.19
N ARG A 142 10.79 1.69 16.43
CA ARG A 142 9.62 0.89 16.84
C ARG A 142 8.35 1.31 16.11
N LEU A 143 8.13 2.61 15.94
CA LEU A 143 7.00 3.15 15.19
C LEU A 143 7.07 2.77 13.71
N THR A 144 8.25 2.86 13.09
CA THR A 144 8.44 2.40 11.71
C THR A 144 8.19 0.90 11.58
N PHE A 145 8.71 0.07 12.49
CA PHE A 145 8.43 -1.37 12.50
C PHE A 145 6.93 -1.67 12.70
N PHE A 146 6.23 -0.85 13.47
CA PHE A 146 4.79 -0.97 13.67
C PHE A 146 4.01 -0.66 12.39
N HIS A 147 4.38 0.38 11.64
CA HIS A 147 3.70 0.73 10.38
C HIS A 147 3.97 -0.28 9.24
N TRP A 148 5.18 -0.81 9.14
CA TRP A 148 5.59 -1.74 8.07
C TRP A 148 5.55 -3.22 8.49
N GLY A 149 5.12 -3.48 9.72
CA GLY A 149 5.07 -4.80 10.33
C GLY A 149 3.76 -5.54 10.08
N LEU A 150 3.36 -6.34 11.07
CA LEU A 150 2.28 -7.32 10.95
C LEU A 150 0.93 -6.68 10.57
N HIS A 151 0.65 -5.46 11.02
CA HIS A 151 -0.61 -4.77 10.76
C HIS A 151 -0.85 -4.52 9.27
N ALA A 152 0.15 -4.02 8.54
CA ALA A 152 0.05 -3.79 7.10
C ALA A 152 -0.16 -5.12 6.35
N TRP A 153 0.63 -6.14 6.70
CA TRP A 153 0.54 -7.46 6.08
C TRP A 153 -0.78 -8.19 6.39
N ALA A 154 -1.37 -7.98 7.57
CA ALA A 154 -2.65 -8.55 7.92
C ALA A 154 -3.79 -8.00 7.04
N ILE A 155 -3.74 -6.72 6.66
CA ILE A 155 -4.70 -6.12 5.74
C ILE A 155 -4.59 -6.78 4.35
N TYR A 156 -3.37 -7.01 3.85
CA TYR A 156 -3.19 -7.75 2.60
C TYR A 156 -3.70 -9.18 2.70
N ALA A 157 -3.33 -9.87 3.78
CA ALA A 157 -3.68 -11.26 3.98
C ALA A 157 -5.20 -11.47 4.01
N ILE A 158 -5.95 -10.61 4.73
CA ILE A 158 -7.41 -10.78 4.80
C ILE A 158 -8.10 -10.52 3.47
N VAL A 159 -7.69 -9.48 2.72
CA VAL A 159 -8.27 -9.17 1.41
C VAL A 159 -7.95 -10.27 0.40
N ALA A 160 -6.68 -10.71 0.38
CA ALA A 160 -6.24 -11.79 -0.49
C ALA A 160 -6.96 -13.10 -0.16
N LEU A 161 -7.13 -13.43 1.12
CA LEU A 161 -7.86 -14.61 1.58
C LEU A 161 -9.32 -14.58 1.15
N ILE A 162 -10.01 -13.45 1.33
CA ILE A 162 -11.41 -13.27 0.91
C ILE A 162 -11.54 -13.50 -0.60
N LEU A 163 -10.70 -12.84 -1.41
CA LEU A 163 -10.75 -12.97 -2.86
C LEU A 163 -10.42 -14.40 -3.31
N ALA A 164 -9.36 -15.01 -2.76
CA ALA A 164 -8.95 -16.36 -3.11
C ALA A 164 -10.03 -17.39 -2.71
N PHE A 165 -10.59 -17.29 -1.51
CA PHE A 165 -11.60 -18.21 -1.01
C PHE A 165 -12.87 -18.17 -1.87
N PHE A 166 -13.45 -16.98 -2.10
CA PHE A 166 -14.68 -16.87 -2.88
C PHE A 166 -14.47 -17.18 -4.36
N SER A 167 -13.32 -16.82 -4.94
CA SER A 167 -13.10 -17.02 -6.36
C SER A 167 -12.70 -18.45 -6.69
N TYR A 168 -11.77 -19.04 -5.94
CA TYR A 168 -11.22 -20.36 -6.26
C TYR A 168 -11.98 -21.51 -5.62
N ARG A 169 -12.58 -21.31 -4.44
CA ARG A 169 -13.36 -22.36 -3.78
C ARG A 169 -14.86 -22.28 -4.07
N HIS A 170 -15.42 -21.08 -4.19
CA HIS A 170 -16.84 -20.88 -4.50
C HIS A 170 -17.14 -20.51 -5.96
N GLY A 171 -16.12 -20.36 -6.81
CA GLY A 171 -16.31 -20.08 -8.24
C GLY A 171 -16.92 -18.71 -8.54
N LEU A 172 -16.86 -17.77 -7.59
CA LEU A 172 -17.35 -16.40 -7.78
C LEU A 172 -16.36 -15.55 -8.59
N PRO A 173 -16.79 -14.41 -9.15
CA PRO A 173 -15.88 -13.52 -9.86
C PRO A 173 -14.75 -13.00 -8.95
N LEU A 174 -13.53 -12.85 -9.49
CA LEU A 174 -12.38 -12.29 -8.78
C LEU A 174 -12.50 -10.76 -8.62
N THR A 175 -13.45 -10.34 -7.79
CA THR A 175 -13.86 -8.95 -7.56
C THR A 175 -14.24 -8.75 -6.10
N LEU A 176 -14.05 -7.53 -5.57
CA LEU A 176 -14.31 -7.22 -4.16
C LEU A 176 -15.78 -7.38 -3.77
N ARG A 177 -16.73 -7.19 -4.70
CA ARG A 177 -18.15 -7.52 -4.45
C ARG A 177 -18.39 -8.95 -3.98
N SER A 178 -17.55 -9.91 -4.37
CA SER A 178 -17.73 -11.33 -4.03
C SER A 178 -17.59 -11.59 -2.54
N ALA A 179 -16.86 -10.72 -1.83
CA ALA A 179 -16.76 -10.73 -0.37
C ALA A 179 -18.13 -10.56 0.32
N LEU A 180 -19.08 -9.88 -0.33
CA LEU A 180 -20.41 -9.64 0.23
C LEU A 180 -21.40 -10.77 -0.04
N TYR A 181 -21.05 -11.74 -0.88
CA TYR A 181 -21.96 -12.84 -1.25
C TYR A 181 -22.58 -13.56 -0.04
N PRO A 182 -21.86 -13.86 1.05
CA PRO A 182 -22.46 -14.51 2.23
C PRO A 182 -23.54 -13.65 2.94
N ILE A 183 -23.48 -12.33 2.78
CA ILE A 183 -24.36 -11.38 3.49
C ILE A 183 -25.56 -11.01 2.62
N ILE A 184 -25.33 -10.73 1.33
CA ILE A 184 -26.35 -10.18 0.43
C ILE A 184 -26.74 -11.13 -0.72
N GLY A 185 -26.13 -12.32 -0.80
CA GLY A 185 -26.39 -13.32 -1.83
C GLY A 185 -26.18 -12.78 -3.24
N ASP A 186 -27.09 -13.11 -4.16
CA ASP A 186 -27.03 -12.69 -5.57
C ASP A 186 -27.14 -11.18 -5.80
N ARG A 187 -27.43 -10.38 -4.76
CA ARG A 187 -27.44 -8.91 -4.87
C ARG A 187 -26.06 -8.32 -5.17
N ILE A 188 -24.98 -9.12 -5.10
CA ILE A 188 -23.65 -8.73 -5.58
C ILE A 188 -23.63 -8.36 -7.07
N TYR A 189 -24.56 -8.88 -7.88
CA TYR A 189 -24.66 -8.54 -9.29
C TYR A 189 -25.42 -7.24 -9.55
N GLY A 190 -26.03 -6.66 -8.51
CA GLY A 190 -26.79 -5.42 -8.57
C GLY A 190 -26.01 -4.17 -8.14
N PRO A 191 -26.74 -3.05 -7.89
CA PRO A 191 -26.16 -1.75 -7.58
C PRO A 191 -25.22 -1.74 -6.36
N VAL A 192 -25.55 -2.53 -5.32
CA VAL A 192 -24.73 -2.61 -4.10
C VAL A 192 -23.35 -3.20 -4.40
N GLY A 193 -23.28 -4.29 -5.16
CA GLY A 193 -21.99 -4.85 -5.57
C GLY A 193 -21.22 -3.96 -6.55
N HIS A 194 -21.92 -3.23 -7.42
CA HIS A 194 -21.29 -2.23 -8.28
C HIS A 194 -20.67 -1.09 -7.47
N ALA A 195 -21.35 -0.60 -6.43
CA ALA A 195 -20.82 0.46 -5.56
C ALA A 195 -19.49 0.03 -4.89
N VAL A 196 -19.42 -1.19 -4.37
CA VAL A 196 -18.20 -1.75 -3.75
C VAL A 196 -17.05 -1.80 -4.75
N ASP A 197 -17.29 -2.32 -5.94
CA ASP A 197 -16.25 -2.36 -6.97
C ASP A 197 -15.84 -0.95 -7.43
N ILE A 198 -16.78 0.01 -7.49
CA ILE A 198 -16.46 1.41 -7.82
C ILE A 198 -15.52 2.00 -6.76
N PHE A 199 -15.84 1.82 -5.46
CA PHE A 199 -14.97 2.25 -4.36
C PHE A 199 -13.61 1.57 -4.42
N ALA A 200 -13.59 0.27 -4.71
CA ALA A 200 -12.35 -0.49 -4.87
C ALA A 200 -11.47 0.08 -5.99
N VAL A 201 -12.03 0.32 -7.18
CA VAL A 201 -11.30 0.89 -8.32
C VAL A 201 -10.78 2.29 -7.99
N ILE A 202 -11.60 3.14 -7.37
CA ILE A 202 -11.21 4.49 -6.95
C ILE A 202 -10.03 4.44 -5.97
N GLY A 203 -10.14 3.65 -4.90
CA GLY A 203 -9.08 3.50 -3.90
C GLY A 203 -7.79 2.95 -4.50
N THR A 204 -7.92 1.98 -5.41
CA THR A 204 -6.80 1.38 -6.14
C THR A 204 -6.06 2.41 -7.00
N VAL A 205 -6.79 3.22 -7.78
CA VAL A 205 -6.18 4.22 -8.67
C VAL A 205 -5.49 5.34 -7.88
N PHE A 206 -6.13 5.88 -6.84
CA PHE A 206 -5.51 6.91 -6.00
C PHE A 206 -4.30 6.38 -5.20
N GLY A 207 -4.36 5.11 -4.81
CA GLY A 207 -3.24 4.39 -4.22
C GLY A 207 -2.02 4.35 -5.13
N VAL A 208 -2.20 3.82 -6.34
CA VAL A 208 -1.14 3.73 -7.35
C VAL A 208 -0.59 5.11 -7.71
N ALA A 209 -1.46 6.11 -7.86
CA ALA A 209 -1.06 7.47 -8.18
C ALA A 209 -0.16 8.09 -7.10
N THR A 210 -0.47 7.86 -5.81
CA THR A 210 0.34 8.36 -4.69
C THR A 210 1.73 7.72 -4.70
N SER A 211 1.80 6.40 -4.85
CA SER A 211 3.07 5.68 -4.89
C SER A 211 3.94 6.10 -6.10
N LEU A 212 3.32 6.27 -7.27
CA LEU A 212 4.01 6.79 -8.46
C LEU A 212 4.54 8.22 -8.23
N GLY A 213 3.75 9.07 -7.57
CA GLY A 213 4.16 10.43 -7.19
C GLY A 213 5.44 10.43 -6.35
N TYR A 214 5.49 9.65 -5.27
CA TYR A 214 6.70 9.50 -4.46
C TYR A 214 7.88 8.95 -5.26
N GLY A 215 7.65 8.00 -6.17
CA GLY A 215 8.69 7.47 -7.05
C GLY A 215 9.30 8.53 -7.94
N VAL A 216 8.47 9.39 -8.52
CA VAL A 216 8.94 10.51 -9.35
C VAL A 216 9.69 11.55 -8.52
N LEU A 217 9.23 11.86 -7.31
CA LEU A 217 9.97 12.76 -6.40
C LEU A 217 11.37 12.20 -6.10
N GLN A 218 11.46 10.90 -5.82
CA GLN A 218 12.72 10.22 -5.53
C GLN A 218 13.66 10.19 -6.75
N VAL A 219 13.13 9.89 -7.94
CA VAL A 219 13.91 9.90 -9.20
C VAL A 219 14.41 11.31 -9.51
N ASN A 220 13.56 12.33 -9.39
CA ASN A 220 13.96 13.71 -9.65
C ASN A 220 15.05 14.17 -8.67
N ALA A 221 14.92 13.85 -7.37
CA ALA A 221 15.95 14.12 -6.38
C ALA A 221 17.29 13.42 -6.72
N GLY A 222 17.25 12.17 -7.18
CA GLY A 222 18.43 11.44 -7.63
C GLY A 222 19.09 12.07 -8.87
N LEU A 223 18.30 12.48 -9.86
CA LEU A 223 18.78 13.18 -11.06
C LEU A 223 19.36 14.56 -10.73
N ASN A 224 18.77 15.27 -9.77
CA ASN A 224 19.32 16.52 -9.27
C ASN A 224 20.68 16.29 -8.63
N HIS A 225 20.83 15.26 -7.79
CA HIS A 225 22.07 14.95 -7.11
C HIS A 225 23.21 14.55 -8.07
N LEU A 226 22.92 13.76 -9.11
CA LEU A 226 23.92 13.23 -10.04
C LEU A 226 24.21 14.16 -11.23
N PHE A 227 23.19 14.84 -11.74
CA PHE A 227 23.24 15.57 -13.02
C PHE A 227 22.80 17.03 -12.92
N GLY A 228 22.38 17.50 -11.73
CA GLY A 228 21.95 18.88 -11.51
C GLY A 228 20.58 19.23 -12.12
N VAL A 229 19.77 18.23 -12.50
CA VAL A 229 18.41 18.45 -13.03
C VAL A 229 17.55 19.18 -12.00
N PRO A 230 16.82 20.27 -12.34
CA PRO A 230 16.08 21.05 -11.37
C PRO A 230 14.87 20.29 -10.79
N ILE A 231 14.63 20.48 -9.49
CA ILE A 231 13.45 19.93 -8.81
C ILE A 231 12.29 20.93 -8.96
N ASN A 232 11.48 20.75 -10.00
CA ASN A 232 10.25 21.51 -10.22
C ASN A 232 9.14 20.62 -10.80
N GLU A 233 7.91 21.14 -10.79
CA GLU A 233 6.71 20.43 -11.25
C GLU A 233 6.80 20.01 -12.72
N THR A 234 7.42 20.83 -13.58
CA THR A 234 7.57 20.51 -15.00
C THR A 234 8.39 19.24 -15.21
N VAL A 235 9.53 19.11 -14.54
CA VAL A 235 10.36 17.89 -14.61
C VAL A 235 9.60 16.69 -14.06
N GLN A 236 8.88 16.85 -12.95
CA GLN A 236 8.09 15.77 -12.35
C GLN A 236 6.97 15.29 -13.30
N VAL A 237 6.23 16.20 -13.93
CA VAL A 237 5.20 15.84 -14.92
C VAL A 237 5.80 15.11 -16.12
N ILE A 238 6.96 15.56 -16.63
CA ILE A 238 7.67 14.88 -17.72
C ILE A 238 8.06 13.46 -17.30
N LEU A 239 8.61 13.28 -16.10
CA LEU A 239 8.98 11.96 -15.58
C LEU A 239 7.76 11.04 -15.43
N ILE A 240 6.63 11.55 -14.94
CA ILE A 240 5.36 10.80 -14.86
C ILE A 240 4.94 10.33 -16.26
N VAL A 241 4.87 11.25 -17.23
CA VAL A 241 4.46 10.93 -18.61
C VAL A 241 5.37 9.86 -19.23
N VAL A 242 6.68 9.98 -19.04
CA VAL A 242 7.66 9.00 -19.55
C VAL A 242 7.48 7.63 -18.89
N ILE A 243 7.44 7.57 -17.55
CA ILE A 243 7.33 6.32 -16.80
C ILE A 243 5.99 5.62 -17.08
N THR A 244 4.89 6.36 -17.07
CA THR A 244 3.56 5.84 -17.40
C THR A 244 3.47 5.41 -18.86
N GLY A 245 4.12 6.14 -19.79
CA GLY A 245 4.22 5.75 -21.19
C GLY A 245 4.94 4.42 -21.38
N LEU A 246 6.11 4.25 -20.74
CA LEU A 246 6.86 2.99 -20.74
C LEU A 246 6.06 1.83 -20.13
N ALA A 247 5.39 2.07 -19.00
CA ALA A 247 4.51 1.07 -18.37
C ALA A 247 3.36 0.67 -19.31
N THR A 248 2.75 1.64 -20.01
CA THR A 248 1.67 1.39 -20.96
C THR A 248 2.14 0.56 -22.15
N ILE A 249 3.30 0.90 -22.72
CA ILE A 249 3.92 0.12 -23.81
C ILE A 249 4.18 -1.32 -23.35
N SER A 250 4.71 -1.50 -22.13
CA SER A 250 4.93 -2.82 -21.54
C SER A 250 3.64 -3.65 -21.47
N VAL A 251 2.56 -3.06 -20.95
CA VAL A 251 1.25 -3.73 -20.84
C VAL A 251 0.68 -4.11 -22.21
N VAL A 252 0.77 -3.22 -23.21
CA VAL A 252 0.25 -3.46 -24.56
C VAL A 252 1.08 -4.50 -25.31
N SER A 253 2.39 -4.56 -25.08
CA SER A 253 3.32 -5.47 -25.76
C SER A 253 3.27 -6.93 -25.27
N GLY A 254 2.63 -7.19 -24.13
CA GLY A 254 2.47 -8.53 -23.55
C GLY A 254 2.96 -8.60 -22.11
N LEU A 255 2.01 -8.60 -21.17
CA LEU A 255 2.21 -8.46 -19.73
C LEU A 255 3.09 -9.55 -19.10
N ASP A 256 2.92 -10.80 -19.55
CA ASP A 256 3.37 -11.97 -18.79
C ASP A 256 4.90 -12.12 -18.70
N LYS A 257 5.62 -11.76 -19.78
CA LYS A 257 7.10 -11.82 -19.76
C LYS A 257 7.73 -10.54 -19.18
N GLY A 258 7.17 -9.38 -19.50
CA GLY A 258 7.71 -8.08 -19.06
C GLY A 258 7.66 -7.91 -17.55
N ILE A 259 6.50 -8.21 -16.93
CA ILE A 259 6.35 -8.12 -15.47
C ILE A 259 7.32 -9.06 -14.78
N ARG A 260 7.43 -10.31 -15.22
CA ARG A 260 8.31 -11.29 -14.57
C ARG A 260 9.77 -10.83 -14.54
N ILE A 261 10.30 -10.38 -15.67
CA ILE A 261 11.71 -9.93 -15.77
C ILE A 261 11.93 -8.69 -14.91
N LEU A 262 11.03 -7.71 -14.99
CA LEU A 262 11.14 -6.48 -14.19
C LEU A 262 11.04 -6.77 -12.69
N SER A 263 10.14 -7.66 -12.28
CA SER A 263 10.00 -8.12 -10.89
C SER A 263 11.25 -8.84 -10.37
N GLU A 264 11.83 -9.76 -11.16
CA GLU A 264 13.06 -10.48 -10.80
C GLU A 264 14.27 -9.52 -10.72
N LEU A 265 14.39 -8.58 -11.67
CA LEU A 265 15.45 -7.55 -11.64
C LEU A 265 15.30 -6.60 -10.46
N ASN A 266 14.08 -6.12 -10.18
CA ASN A 266 13.81 -5.25 -9.03
C ASN A 266 14.18 -5.94 -7.72
N LEU A 267 13.81 -7.21 -7.56
CA LEU A 267 14.19 -8.01 -6.40
C LEU A 267 15.71 -8.16 -6.28
N GLY A 268 16.40 -8.47 -7.39
CA GLY A 268 17.85 -8.56 -7.43
C GLY A 268 18.55 -7.26 -7.03
N LEU A 269 18.08 -6.12 -7.54
CA LEU A 269 18.59 -4.79 -7.20
C LEU A 269 18.34 -4.44 -5.73
N ALA A 270 17.17 -4.75 -5.20
CA ALA A 270 16.84 -4.52 -3.79
C ALA A 270 17.75 -5.33 -2.87
N LEU A 271 17.98 -6.62 -3.17
CA LEU A 271 18.90 -7.48 -2.42
C LEU A 271 20.35 -6.99 -2.53
N LEU A 272 20.78 -6.54 -3.70
CA LEU A 272 22.10 -5.96 -3.89
C LEU A 272 22.28 -4.70 -3.05
N LEU A 273 21.28 -3.80 -3.04
CA LEU A 273 21.31 -2.59 -2.23
C LEU A 273 21.36 -2.92 -0.73
N LEU A 274 20.56 -3.88 -0.27
CA LEU A 274 20.59 -4.37 1.11
C LEU A 274 21.98 -4.89 1.49
N ALA A 275 22.58 -5.73 0.63
CA ALA A 275 23.91 -6.28 0.85
C ALA A 275 24.98 -5.17 0.87
N LEU A 276 24.88 -4.19 -0.02
CA LEU A 276 25.78 -3.04 -0.08
C LEU A 276 25.70 -2.21 1.21
N VAL A 277 24.50 -1.87 1.67
CA VAL A 277 24.31 -1.12 2.93
C VAL A 277 24.81 -1.93 4.13
N LEU A 278 24.57 -3.24 4.16
CA LEU A 278 25.01 -4.12 5.25
C LEU A 278 26.53 -4.24 5.33
N CYS A 279 27.21 -4.39 4.18
CA CYS A 279 28.65 -4.61 4.09
C CYS A 279 29.47 -3.31 4.14
N LEU A 280 29.00 -2.22 3.51
CA LEU A 280 29.70 -0.93 3.50
C LEU A 280 29.31 -0.04 4.70
N GLY A 281 28.16 -0.29 5.31
CA GLY A 281 27.74 0.36 6.54
C GLY A 281 28.31 -0.30 7.80
N PRO A 282 27.94 0.20 8.99
CA PRO A 282 28.39 -0.38 10.26
C PRO A 282 27.67 -1.71 10.54
N THR A 283 28.15 -2.81 9.93
CA THR A 283 27.48 -4.13 9.94
C THR A 283 27.06 -4.59 11.32
N VAL A 284 27.96 -4.50 12.32
CA VAL A 284 27.67 -4.91 13.70
C VAL A 284 26.56 -4.06 14.32
N LEU A 285 26.53 -2.75 14.05
CA LEU A 285 25.48 -1.88 14.53
C LEU A 285 24.14 -2.24 13.88
N LEU A 286 24.10 -2.43 12.56
CA LEU A 286 22.89 -2.80 11.83
C LEU A 286 22.29 -4.12 12.36
N LEU A 287 23.13 -5.14 12.58
CA LEU A 287 22.69 -6.42 13.12
C LEU A 287 22.23 -6.31 14.58
N LYS A 288 22.93 -5.54 15.43
CA LYS A 288 22.50 -5.28 16.81
C LYS A 288 21.15 -4.56 16.85
N SER A 289 21.02 -3.48 16.09
CA SER A 289 19.79 -2.70 15.98
C SER A 289 18.65 -3.54 15.41
N PHE A 290 18.91 -4.41 14.42
CA PHE A 290 17.89 -5.31 13.89
C PHE A 290 17.30 -6.23 14.97
N VAL A 291 18.16 -6.89 15.76
CA VAL A 291 17.71 -7.77 16.86
C VAL A 291 17.00 -6.97 17.96
N GLU A 292 17.56 -5.84 18.40
CA GLU A 292 16.97 -4.99 19.44
C GLU A 292 15.61 -4.42 19.02
N ASN A 293 15.50 -3.89 17.80
CA ASN A 293 14.26 -3.32 17.27
C ASN A 293 13.20 -4.39 17.07
N THR A 294 13.57 -5.59 16.62
CA THR A 294 12.63 -6.71 16.47
C THR A 294 12.05 -7.13 17.82
N GLY A 295 12.90 -7.28 18.85
CA GLY A 295 12.44 -7.58 20.20
C GLY A 295 11.56 -6.47 20.79
N GLY A 296 11.94 -5.21 20.58
CA GLY A 296 11.15 -4.05 21.02
C GLY A 296 9.78 -3.98 20.35
N TYR A 297 9.72 -4.21 19.04
CA TYR A 297 8.47 -4.23 18.27
C TYR A 297 7.52 -5.34 18.76
N LEU A 298 8.02 -6.56 18.96
CA LEU A 298 7.20 -7.68 19.45
C LEU A 298 6.69 -7.42 20.88
N SER A 299 7.52 -6.82 21.74
CA SER A 299 7.13 -6.49 23.12
C SER A 299 6.05 -5.42 23.20
N GLU A 300 6.06 -4.44 22.28
CA GLU A 300 5.12 -3.31 22.29
C GLU A 300 3.98 -3.47 21.29
N LEU A 301 3.86 -4.63 20.63
CA LEU A 301 2.87 -4.86 19.58
C LEU A 301 1.45 -4.53 20.06
N VAL A 302 1.03 -5.10 21.19
CA VAL A 302 -0.33 -4.93 21.72
C VAL A 302 -0.53 -3.49 22.22
N SER A 303 0.41 -2.93 22.96
CA SER A 303 0.26 -1.58 23.53
C SER A 303 0.21 -0.51 22.44
N LYS A 304 1.04 -0.61 21.39
CA LYS A 304 0.97 0.32 20.25
C LYS A 304 -0.26 0.08 19.37
N THR A 305 -0.73 -1.17 19.24
CA THR A 305 -1.96 -1.47 18.49
C THR A 305 -3.16 -0.69 19.01
N PHE A 306 -3.29 -0.51 20.33
CA PHE A 306 -4.43 0.17 20.94
C PHE A 306 -4.08 1.58 21.45
N ASN A 307 -2.94 2.14 21.04
CA ASN A 307 -2.57 3.49 21.44
C ASN A 307 -3.20 4.54 20.53
N LEU A 308 -4.16 5.27 21.08
CA LEU A 308 -4.88 6.36 20.42
C LEU A 308 -4.46 7.75 20.90
N TYR A 309 -3.49 7.84 21.80
CA TYR A 309 -3.11 9.08 22.48
C TYR A 309 -4.31 9.85 23.08
N ALA A 310 -5.31 9.13 23.57
CA ALA A 310 -6.55 9.71 24.10
C ALA A 310 -6.29 10.70 25.27
N TYR A 311 -5.18 10.51 25.98
CA TYR A 311 -4.77 11.35 27.11
C TYR A 311 -3.66 12.36 26.74
N GLU A 312 -3.24 12.42 25.47
CA GLU A 312 -2.19 13.30 24.97
C GLU A 312 -2.64 14.02 23.68
N PRO A 313 -3.38 15.13 23.79
CA PRO A 313 -4.01 15.80 22.64
C PRO A 313 -3.04 16.33 21.58
N LYS A 314 -1.75 16.50 21.92
CA LYS A 314 -0.71 16.88 20.94
C LYS A 314 -0.30 15.69 20.07
N SER A 315 -0.20 14.51 20.69
CA SER A 315 0.19 13.25 20.05
C SER A 315 -0.96 12.64 19.23
N SER A 316 -2.22 12.96 19.55
CA SER A 316 -3.36 12.52 18.73
C SER A 316 -3.33 13.14 17.33
N ASN A 317 -2.90 14.39 17.18
CA ASN A 317 -2.73 15.01 15.86
C ASN A 317 -1.64 14.33 15.02
N TRP A 318 -0.62 13.73 15.63
CA TRP A 318 0.46 12.99 14.95
C TRP A 318 -0.04 11.70 14.27
N LEU A 319 -1.08 11.05 14.82
CA LEU A 319 -1.68 9.87 14.20
C LEU A 319 -2.45 10.21 12.91
N GLY A 320 -3.00 11.42 12.80
CA GLY A 320 -3.82 11.86 11.66
C GLY A 320 -3.06 12.67 10.62
N ALA A 321 -2.23 13.57 11.12
CA ALA A 321 -1.20 14.22 10.36
C ALA A 321 0.08 13.43 10.60
N GLY A 322 0.45 12.53 9.68
CA GLY A 322 1.88 12.38 9.42
C GLY A 322 2.37 13.79 9.15
N HIS A 323 3.04 14.42 10.12
CA HIS A 323 3.19 15.88 10.18
C HIS A 323 3.99 16.39 8.98
N TYR A 324 3.27 16.67 7.90
CA TYR A 324 3.64 17.67 6.93
C TYR A 324 3.07 18.98 7.46
N CYS A 325 3.94 19.75 8.11
CA CYS A 325 3.73 21.17 8.38
C CYS A 325 2.70 21.48 9.50
N THR A 326 3.07 21.28 10.78
CA THR A 326 2.62 22.22 11.85
C THR A 326 3.86 22.89 12.44
N GLY A 327 4.18 24.06 11.90
CA GLY A 327 5.15 24.95 12.52
C GLY A 327 4.48 25.66 13.68
N ASP A 328 4.97 25.39 14.88
CA ASP A 328 4.95 26.34 15.99
C ASP A 328 6.26 26.14 16.76
N GLY A 329 7.23 27.04 16.52
CA GLY A 329 8.55 27.04 17.19
C GLY A 329 9.67 27.32 16.20
N GLY A 330 10.10 28.59 16.15
CA GLY A 330 11.03 29.08 15.14
C GLY A 330 12.40 28.40 15.13
N PHE A 331 12.89 28.10 13.93
CA PHE A 331 14.31 28.12 13.59
C PHE A 331 14.46 28.50 12.11
N HIS A 332 15.18 29.60 11.88
CA HIS A 332 15.52 30.10 10.55
C HIS A 332 16.40 29.08 9.81
N GLY A 333 15.91 28.57 8.68
CA GLY A 333 16.72 27.85 7.69
C GLY A 333 16.30 26.41 7.45
N ARG A 334 15.28 26.21 6.60
CA ARG A 334 15.14 25.03 5.71
C ARG A 334 14.03 25.27 4.69
N ARG A 335 14.40 25.95 3.60
CA ARG A 335 13.60 26.14 2.37
C ARG A 335 13.88 25.03 1.34
N LEU A 336 14.19 23.82 1.81
CA LEU A 336 14.67 22.69 0.99
C LEU A 336 13.66 21.55 0.83
N TRP A 337 12.56 21.57 1.58
CA TRP A 337 11.47 20.61 1.45
C TRP A 337 10.21 21.38 1.08
N GLY A 338 9.90 21.41 -0.22
CA GLY A 338 8.62 21.92 -0.70
C GLY A 338 7.50 21.15 0.00
N CYS A 339 6.70 21.86 0.79
CA CYS A 339 5.52 21.34 1.47
C CYS A 339 4.51 20.95 0.36
N SER A 340 4.58 19.69 -0.09
CA SER A 340 3.65 19.11 -1.05
C SER A 340 2.84 18.05 -0.32
N SER A 341 1.53 18.26 -0.33
CA SER A 341 0.43 17.51 0.28
C SER A 341 0.41 16.01 -0.04
N HIS A 342 1.26 15.21 0.61
CA HIS A 342 1.25 13.76 0.40
C HIS A 342 0.92 13.02 1.69
N GLY A 343 0.09 11.98 1.54
CA GLY A 343 -0.64 11.31 2.62
C GLY A 343 0.23 10.71 3.72
N SER A 344 -0.42 10.49 4.87
CA SER A 344 0.16 9.76 6.00
C SER A 344 0.67 8.37 5.56
N PRO A 345 1.84 7.91 6.05
CA PRO A 345 2.33 6.55 5.78
C PRO A 345 1.34 5.45 6.16
N ALA A 346 0.38 5.74 7.06
CA ALA A 346 -0.72 4.83 7.40
C ALA A 346 -1.68 4.51 6.23
N GLY A 347 -1.68 5.30 5.15
CA GLY A 347 -2.48 5.06 3.93
C GLY A 347 -1.76 4.26 2.83
N GLU A 348 -0.44 4.13 2.89
CA GLU A 348 0.34 3.36 1.91
C GLU A 348 0.02 1.86 1.87
N PRO A 349 -0.35 1.19 2.99
CA PRO A 349 -0.77 -0.19 2.93
C PRO A 349 -1.95 -0.39 1.98
N PHE A 350 -2.88 0.57 1.93
CA PHE A 350 -4.00 0.52 0.97
C PHE A 350 -3.59 0.92 -0.45
N ALA A 351 -2.53 1.72 -0.60
CA ALA A 351 -2.08 2.22 -1.90
C ALA A 351 -1.42 1.16 -2.79
N SER A 352 -0.70 0.22 -2.16
CA SER A 352 -0.07 -0.92 -2.84
C SER A 352 -1.02 -2.13 -3.03
N LEU A 353 -2.31 -2.01 -2.67
CA LEU A 353 -3.32 -3.03 -2.95
C LEU A 353 -3.52 -3.28 -4.45
N SER A 354 -3.06 -2.42 -5.36
CA SER A 354 -3.38 -2.57 -6.79
C SER A 354 -2.72 -3.76 -7.50
N PRO A 355 -1.39 -3.94 -7.48
CA PRO A 355 -0.80 -5.17 -8.03
C PRO A 355 -1.09 -6.34 -7.10
N ALA A 356 -1.14 -6.06 -5.78
CA ALA A 356 -1.33 -7.06 -4.75
C ALA A 356 -2.70 -7.73 -4.81
N CYS A 357 -3.80 -7.02 -5.05
CA CYS A 357 -5.15 -7.62 -5.15
C CYS A 357 -5.31 -8.56 -6.35
N CYS A 358 -4.53 -8.38 -7.42
CA CYS A 358 -4.57 -9.29 -8.58
C CYS A 358 -3.52 -10.41 -8.49
N LEU A 359 -2.34 -10.13 -7.91
CA LEU A 359 -1.29 -11.14 -7.72
C LEU A 359 -1.49 -11.99 -6.47
N PHE A 360 -1.84 -11.41 -5.32
CA PHE A 360 -1.92 -12.16 -4.04
C PHE A 360 -2.93 -13.31 -4.08
N PRO A 361 -4.12 -13.19 -4.70
CA PRO A 361 -5.00 -14.35 -4.82
C PRO A 361 -4.37 -15.46 -5.67
N ARG A 362 -3.68 -15.13 -6.77
CA ARG A 362 -2.95 -16.11 -7.59
C ARG A 362 -1.74 -16.71 -6.87
N VAL A 363 -1.08 -15.92 -6.03
CA VAL A 363 -0.02 -16.37 -5.14
C VAL A 363 -0.61 -17.31 -4.09
N LEU A 364 -1.80 -17.07 -3.56
CA LEU A 364 -2.46 -17.95 -2.59
C LEU A 364 -3.03 -19.26 -3.17
N ARG A 365 -2.93 -19.50 -4.49
CA ARG A 365 -3.53 -20.66 -5.16
C ARG A 365 -2.64 -21.89 -5.21
#